data_AF-A0A239BUI6-F1
#
_entry.id   AF-A0A239BUI6-F1
#
_cell.length_a   1.000
_cell.length_b   1.000
_cell.length_c   1.000
_cell.angle_alpha   90.00
_cell.angle_beta   90.00
_cell.angle_gamma   90.00
#
_symmetry.space_group_name_H-M   'P 1'
#
loop_
_entity.id
_entity.type
_entity.pdbx_description
1 polymer ?
#
loop_
_entity_poly.entity_id
_entity_poly.type
_entity_poly.pdbx_seq_one_letter_code
_entity_poly.pdbx_strand_id
1 'polypeptide(L)'
;MAEKSSVFDMIGPVMIGPSSSHTAGVVRIARAAIRVLGAAPEEAVVTFYNSFARTYEGHGSDRAIVAGLLDFKTDDRRIKEAFAHAKEHGLKYTFKSVGNASTMHPNTIKLNLKAGDREVEVVGQSRGGGVINISEVDGFSANFSATQHTLIIDAADQKGSIAFIASVLAHDECNIATMSVSRKGRNERARQFIEMDSGIKPITLEYLKQLSWVKNVIYIPNIDL
;
A
#
# COMPACT_ATOMS: atom_id res chain seq x y z
N MET A 1 -7.08 5.99 20.16
CA MET A 1 -5.88 5.50 20.88
C MET A 1 -4.69 6.27 20.33
N ALA A 2 -3.80 6.77 21.19
CA ALA A 2 -2.58 7.44 20.71
C ALA A 2 -1.74 6.45 19.88
N GLU A 3 -1.33 6.85 18.68
CA GLU A 3 -0.38 6.06 17.89
C GLU A 3 0.93 5.90 18.67
N LYS A 4 1.37 4.66 18.82
CA LYS A 4 2.68 4.36 19.42
C LYS A 4 3.75 4.75 18.38
N SER A 5 4.47 5.85 18.62
CA SER A 5 5.69 6.19 17.87
C SER A 5 6.89 5.57 18.57
N SER A 6 7.68 4.78 17.85
CA SER A 6 9.00 4.33 18.29
C SER A 6 10.04 5.44 18.07
N VAL A 7 11.13 5.44 18.84
CA VAL A 7 12.28 6.34 18.58
C VAL A 7 12.89 6.07 17.20
N PHE A 8 12.78 4.84 16.72
CA PHE A 8 13.26 4.43 15.40
C PHE A 8 12.38 5.00 14.28
N ASP A 9 11.10 5.28 14.52
CA ASP A 9 10.22 5.93 13.53
C ASP A 9 10.56 7.41 13.33
N MET A 10 11.28 8.02 14.28
CA MET A 10 11.81 9.38 14.16
C MET A 10 13.10 9.45 13.33
N ILE A 11 13.82 8.33 13.21
CA ILE A 11 14.98 8.21 12.32
C ILE A 11 14.46 7.71 10.97
N GLY A 12 14.02 8.65 10.12
CA GLY A 12 13.50 8.31 8.79
C GLY A 12 14.50 7.48 7.96
N PRO A 13 14.00 6.74 6.95
CA PRO A 13 14.86 5.87 6.15
C PRO A 13 15.89 6.68 5.36
N VAL A 14 16.99 6.03 4.97
CA VAL A 14 17.90 6.59 3.97
C VAL A 14 17.09 6.87 2.70
N MET A 15 17.18 8.10 2.20
CA MET A 15 16.32 8.55 1.11
C MET A 15 17.00 9.59 0.21
N ILE A 16 16.46 9.73 -0.99
CA ILE A 16 16.76 10.84 -1.90
C ILE A 16 15.64 11.87 -1.83
N GLY A 17 15.91 13.04 -1.26
CA GLY A 17 14.95 14.14 -1.22
C GLY A 17 15.05 14.97 0.06
N PRO A 18 14.38 16.13 0.12
CA PRO A 18 14.46 17.03 1.27
C PRO A 18 13.58 16.59 2.45
N SER A 19 12.61 15.69 2.24
CA SER A 19 11.57 15.40 3.23
C SER A 19 11.13 13.93 3.22
N SER A 20 11.19 13.29 4.40
CA SER A 20 10.82 11.87 4.56
C SER A 20 9.33 11.62 4.38
N SER A 21 8.48 12.59 4.70
CA SER A 21 7.04 12.48 4.46
C SER A 21 6.69 12.67 2.98
N HIS A 22 7.30 13.66 2.32
CA HIS A 22 6.97 14.01 0.93
C HIS A 22 7.72 13.17 -0.11
N THR A 23 8.77 12.46 0.31
CA THR A 23 9.55 11.60 -0.59
C THR A 23 9.47 10.13 -0.17
N ALA A 24 10.07 9.74 0.97
CA ALA A 24 10.10 8.33 1.35
C ALA A 24 8.70 7.73 1.57
N GLY A 25 7.83 8.44 2.28
CA GLY A 25 6.43 8.01 2.47
C GLY A 25 5.68 7.89 1.16
N VAL A 26 5.88 8.84 0.23
CA VAL A 26 5.23 8.84 -1.09
C VAL A 26 5.71 7.68 -1.96
N VAL A 27 7.03 7.42 -2.00
CA VAL A 27 7.61 6.25 -2.67
C VAL A 27 7.01 4.96 -2.12
N ARG A 28 6.98 4.80 -0.79
CA ARG A 28 6.45 3.59 -0.15
C ARG A 28 4.95 3.39 -0.43
N ILE A 29 4.15 4.45 -0.46
CA ILE A 29 2.72 4.37 -0.83
C ILE A 29 2.56 3.81 -2.25
N ALA A 30 3.31 4.32 -3.23
CA ALA A 30 3.25 3.82 -4.60
C ALA A 30 3.74 2.37 -4.70
N ARG A 31 4.82 2.02 -4.01
CA ARG A 31 5.35 0.65 -3.98
C ARG A 31 4.35 -0.33 -3.37
N ALA A 32 3.67 0.03 -2.28
CA ALA A 32 2.60 -0.78 -1.72
C ALA A 32 1.45 -0.94 -2.74
N ALA A 33 1.06 0.13 -3.43
CA ALA A 33 -0.02 0.09 -4.42
C ALA A 33 0.27 -0.81 -5.63
N ILE A 34 1.50 -0.81 -6.16
CA ILE A 34 1.85 -1.74 -7.26
C ILE A 34 1.89 -3.20 -6.81
N ARG A 35 2.16 -3.48 -5.53
CA ARG A 35 2.08 -4.84 -4.97
C ARG A 35 0.63 -5.30 -4.80
N VAL A 36 -0.26 -4.38 -4.45
CA VAL A 36 -1.72 -4.62 -4.48
C VAL A 36 -2.22 -4.85 -5.92
N LEU A 37 -1.70 -4.10 -6.89
CA LEU A 37 -1.97 -4.33 -8.31
C LEU A 37 -1.41 -5.69 -8.79
N GLY A 38 -0.27 -6.12 -8.25
CA GLY A 38 0.38 -7.37 -8.62
C GLY A 38 1.08 -7.34 -9.99
N ALA A 39 1.26 -6.14 -10.57
CA ALA A 39 1.91 -5.91 -11.86
C ALA A 39 2.49 -4.50 -11.91
N ALA A 40 3.37 -4.24 -12.88
CA ALA A 40 3.78 -2.87 -13.21
C ALA A 40 2.59 -2.11 -13.83
N PRO A 41 2.25 -0.89 -13.35
CA PRO A 41 1.14 -0.13 -13.90
C PRO A 41 1.48 0.40 -15.30
N GLU A 42 0.51 0.33 -16.21
CA GLU A 42 0.55 0.97 -17.52
C GLU A 42 -0.02 2.40 -17.44
N GLU A 43 -1.06 2.59 -16.62
CA GLU A 43 -1.71 3.87 -16.38
C GLU A 43 -1.86 4.16 -14.88
N ALA A 44 -1.63 5.41 -14.49
CA ALA A 44 -1.78 5.87 -13.12
C ALA A 44 -2.44 7.24 -13.03
N VAL A 45 -3.58 7.33 -12.35
CA VAL A 45 -4.14 8.62 -11.91
C VAL A 45 -3.79 8.83 -10.45
N VAL A 46 -3.00 9.86 -10.18
CA VAL A 46 -2.54 10.21 -8.84
C VAL A 46 -3.27 11.45 -8.38
N THR A 47 -4.02 11.34 -7.28
CA THR A 47 -4.71 12.47 -6.66
C THR A 47 -4.07 12.81 -5.32
N PHE A 48 -3.51 14.01 -5.20
CA PHE A 48 -2.99 14.55 -3.96
C PHE A 48 -4.08 15.33 -3.22
N TYR A 49 -4.20 15.11 -1.92
CA TYR A 49 -5.20 15.79 -1.08
C TYR A 49 -4.54 16.75 -0.09
N ASN A 50 -5.31 17.76 0.34
CA ASN A 50 -5.01 18.63 1.48
C ASN A 50 -3.61 19.29 1.41
N SER A 51 -2.71 18.95 2.32
CA SER A 51 -1.36 19.50 2.39
C SER A 51 -0.58 19.14 1.13
N PHE A 52 -0.59 17.86 0.75
CA PHE A 52 0.08 17.39 -0.47
C PHE A 52 -0.45 18.08 -1.73
N ALA A 53 -1.75 18.33 -1.82
CA ALA A 53 -2.32 19.03 -2.98
C ALA A 53 -1.67 20.40 -3.24
N ARG A 54 -1.11 21.05 -2.21
CA ARG A 54 -0.49 22.38 -2.28
C ARG A 54 1.03 22.33 -2.43
N THR A 55 1.66 21.21 -2.07
CA THR A 55 3.11 21.13 -1.88
C THR A 55 3.79 20.06 -2.74
N TYR A 56 3.04 19.22 -3.46
CA TYR A 56 3.60 18.04 -4.12
C TYR A 56 4.70 18.37 -5.14
N GLU A 57 4.60 19.47 -5.89
CA GLU A 57 5.64 19.91 -6.84
C GLU A 57 6.87 20.48 -6.12
N GLY A 58 6.66 21.36 -5.14
CA GLY A 58 7.75 22.04 -4.42
C GLY A 58 8.61 21.11 -3.57
N HIS A 59 8.04 20.00 -3.08
CA HIS A 59 8.76 18.99 -2.29
C HIS A 59 9.14 17.73 -3.09
N GLY A 60 8.88 17.69 -4.40
CA GLY A 60 9.24 16.56 -5.26
C GLY A 60 8.41 15.29 -5.04
N SER A 61 7.21 15.40 -4.46
CA SER A 61 6.30 14.27 -4.28
C SER A 61 5.75 13.74 -5.61
N ASP A 62 5.64 14.59 -6.63
CA ASP A 62 5.37 14.21 -8.02
C ASP A 62 6.41 13.23 -8.57
N ARG A 63 7.70 13.50 -8.35
CA ARG A 63 8.79 12.60 -8.75
C ARG A 63 8.83 11.36 -7.89
N ALA A 64 8.64 11.52 -6.58
CA ALA A 64 8.64 10.42 -5.62
C ALA A 64 7.55 9.38 -5.92
N ILE A 65 6.32 9.83 -6.24
CA ILE A 65 5.23 8.90 -6.56
C ILE A 65 5.51 8.15 -7.85
N VAL A 66 6.01 8.83 -8.89
CA VAL A 66 6.35 8.19 -10.16
C VAL A 66 7.49 7.19 -9.97
N ALA A 67 8.52 7.53 -9.21
CA ALA A 67 9.61 6.61 -8.88
C ALA A 67 9.10 5.35 -8.14
N GLY A 68 8.20 5.52 -7.18
CA GLY A 68 7.60 4.39 -6.47
C GLY A 68 6.70 3.53 -7.35
N LEU A 69 6.02 4.10 -8.36
CA LEU A 69 5.25 3.34 -9.35
C LEU A 69 6.14 2.53 -10.30
N LEU A 70 7.39 2.96 -10.48
CA LEU A 70 8.46 2.22 -11.16
C LEU A 70 9.23 1.27 -10.22
N ASP A 71 8.76 1.12 -8.98
CA ASP A 71 9.32 0.27 -7.94
C ASP A 71 10.75 0.65 -7.47
N PHE A 72 11.13 1.92 -7.59
CA PHE A 72 12.41 2.38 -7.06
C PHE A 72 12.38 2.45 -5.53
N LYS A 73 13.46 2.01 -4.86
CA LYS A 73 13.62 2.14 -3.40
C LYS A 73 13.78 3.61 -2.99
N THR A 74 13.56 3.92 -1.71
CA THR A 74 13.57 5.32 -1.21
C THR A 74 14.92 6.03 -1.35
N ASP A 75 16.01 5.26 -1.37
CA ASP A 75 17.40 5.70 -1.52
C ASP A 75 17.90 5.68 -2.98
N ASP A 76 17.04 5.33 -3.94
CA ASP A 76 17.42 5.22 -5.34
C ASP A 76 17.67 6.60 -5.97
N ARG A 77 18.89 6.79 -6.50
CA ARG A 77 19.30 8.05 -7.13
C ARG A 77 18.45 8.42 -8.34
N ARG A 78 17.85 7.42 -9.00
CA ARG A 78 16.96 7.58 -10.17
C ARG A 78 15.66 8.32 -9.84
N ILE A 79 15.29 8.48 -8.56
CA ILE A 79 14.13 9.30 -8.15
C ILE A 79 14.18 10.71 -8.76
N LYS A 80 15.37 11.30 -8.90
CA LYS A 80 15.53 12.64 -9.50
C LYS A 80 15.12 12.69 -10.97
N GLU A 81 15.20 11.55 -11.66
CA GLU A 81 14.96 11.36 -13.09
C GLU A 81 13.70 10.53 -13.36
N ALA A 82 12.82 10.40 -12.35
CA ALA A 82 11.65 9.51 -12.40
C ALA A 82 10.76 9.71 -13.63
N PHE A 83 10.55 10.95 -14.07
CA PHE A 83 9.74 11.24 -15.27
C PHE A 83 10.38 10.74 -16.57
N ALA A 84 11.71 10.80 -16.68
CA ALA A 84 12.42 10.26 -17.84
C ALA A 84 12.29 8.73 -17.89
N HIS A 85 12.47 8.06 -16.74
CA HIS A 85 12.28 6.62 -16.64
C HIS A 85 10.82 6.21 -16.85
N ALA A 86 9.84 6.99 -16.40
CA ALA A 86 8.43 6.70 -16.66
C ALA A 86 8.12 6.68 -18.16
N LYS A 87 8.68 7.64 -18.91
CA LYS A 87 8.57 7.67 -20.37
C LYS A 87 9.24 6.47 -21.03
N GLU A 88 10.43 6.09 -20.56
CA GLU A 88 11.17 4.91 -21.03
C GLU A 88 10.38 3.60 -20.82
N HIS A 89 9.69 3.48 -19.68
CA HIS A 89 8.89 2.31 -19.31
C HIS A 89 7.46 2.37 -19.86
N GLY A 90 7.09 3.43 -20.59
CA GLY A 90 5.74 3.59 -21.16
C GLY A 90 4.63 3.86 -20.14
N LEU A 91 4.98 4.20 -18.89
CA LEU A 91 4.01 4.53 -17.84
C LEU A 91 3.32 5.86 -18.16
N LYS A 92 2.01 5.81 -18.39
CA LYS A 92 1.17 7.01 -18.54
C LYS A 92 0.66 7.42 -17.17
N TYR A 93 0.83 8.69 -16.80
CA TYR A 93 0.33 9.18 -15.53
C TYR A 93 -0.31 10.56 -15.64
N THR A 94 -1.22 10.86 -14.71
CA THR A 94 -1.86 12.17 -14.58
C THR A 94 -1.95 12.55 -13.12
N PHE A 95 -1.60 13.81 -12.81
CA PHE A 95 -1.74 14.37 -11.48
C PHE A 95 -3.05 15.15 -11.34
N LYS A 96 -3.70 14.97 -10.19
CA LYS A 96 -4.87 15.73 -9.75
C LYS A 96 -4.61 16.25 -8.34
N SER A 97 -5.21 17.37 -8.00
CA SER A 97 -5.09 17.98 -6.68
C SER A 97 -6.46 18.34 -6.11
N VAL A 98 -6.68 18.04 -4.83
CA VAL A 98 -7.89 18.38 -4.08
C VAL A 98 -7.48 19.08 -2.81
N GLY A 99 -7.55 20.41 -2.81
CA GLY A 99 -6.99 21.26 -1.74
C GLY A 99 -7.78 21.28 -0.43
N ASN A 100 -8.99 20.73 -0.40
CA ASN A 100 -9.83 20.64 0.80
C ASN A 100 -10.68 19.36 0.80
N ALA A 101 -10.28 18.41 1.64
CA ALA A 101 -11.00 17.20 1.98
C ALA A 101 -10.86 16.96 3.49
N SER A 102 -11.71 17.64 4.27
CA SER A 102 -11.61 17.76 5.73
C SER A 102 -11.64 16.44 6.50
N THR A 103 -12.24 15.40 5.93
CA THR A 103 -12.32 14.06 6.52
C THR A 103 -11.07 13.22 6.29
N MET A 104 -10.16 13.65 5.40
CA MET A 104 -8.93 12.91 5.07
C MET A 104 -7.72 13.43 5.83
N HIS A 105 -6.73 12.55 6.05
CA HIS A 105 -5.44 12.94 6.61
C HIS A 105 -4.78 14.03 5.72
N PRO A 106 -4.04 15.01 6.29
CA PRO A 106 -3.45 16.10 5.52
C PRO A 106 -2.50 15.65 4.40
N ASN A 107 -1.82 14.52 4.59
CA ASN A 107 -0.87 13.94 3.64
C ASN A 107 -1.46 12.66 3.01
N THR A 108 -2.57 12.81 2.29
CA THR A 108 -3.26 11.68 1.64
C THR A 108 -3.02 11.68 0.13
N ILE A 109 -2.80 10.50 -0.43
CA ILE A 109 -2.67 10.24 -1.86
C ILE A 109 -3.65 9.14 -2.23
N LYS A 110 -4.43 9.36 -3.29
CA LYS A 110 -5.21 8.31 -3.94
C LYS A 110 -4.57 7.93 -5.27
N LEU A 111 -4.41 6.64 -5.49
CA LEU A 111 -3.89 6.04 -6.70
C LEU A 111 -4.98 5.20 -7.36
N ASN A 112 -5.30 5.50 -8.61
CA ASN A 112 -6.04 4.61 -9.48
C ASN A 112 -5.05 4.05 -10.50
N LEU A 113 -4.75 2.76 -10.40
CA LEU A 113 -3.73 2.09 -11.22
C LEU A 113 -4.37 1.05 -12.14
N LYS A 114 -3.81 0.89 -13.33
CA LYS A 114 -4.24 -0.09 -14.32
C LYS A 114 -3.07 -0.85 -14.93
N ALA A 115 -3.23 -2.15 -15.12
CA ALA A 115 -2.35 -3.02 -15.91
C ALA A 115 -3.20 -4.09 -16.61
N GLY A 116 -3.24 -4.08 -17.94
CA GLY A 116 -4.20 -4.86 -18.73
C GLY A 116 -5.65 -4.66 -18.24
N ASP A 117 -6.32 -5.78 -17.92
CA ASP A 117 -7.70 -5.79 -17.40
C ASP A 117 -7.81 -5.55 -15.89
N ARG A 118 -6.67 -5.43 -15.19
CA ARG A 118 -6.67 -5.25 -13.74
C ARG A 118 -6.58 -3.78 -13.38
N GLU A 119 -7.52 -3.34 -12.54
CA GLU A 119 -7.56 -2.00 -11.98
C GLU A 119 -7.60 -2.10 -10.45
N VAL A 120 -6.88 -1.20 -9.77
CA VAL A 120 -6.95 -1.06 -8.31
C VAL A 120 -7.03 0.40 -7.90
N GLU A 121 -7.80 0.67 -6.84
CA GLU A 121 -7.80 1.96 -6.15
C GLU A 121 -7.14 1.81 -4.78
N VAL A 122 -6.13 2.64 -4.49
CA VAL A 122 -5.41 2.61 -3.21
C VAL A 122 -5.35 4.02 -2.62
N VAL A 123 -5.74 4.16 -1.36
CA VAL A 123 -5.61 5.40 -0.59
C VAL A 123 -4.51 5.22 0.46
N GLY A 124 -3.44 5.99 0.32
CA GLY A 124 -2.30 5.98 1.22
C GLY A 124 -2.17 7.30 1.98
N GLN A 125 -1.67 7.21 3.21
CA GLN A 125 -1.43 8.34 4.11
C GLN A 125 0.03 8.32 4.55
N SER A 126 0.75 9.41 4.35
CA SER A 126 2.10 9.57 4.91
C SER A 126 2.03 10.20 6.29
N ARG A 127 2.46 9.48 7.33
CA ARG A 127 2.38 9.91 8.74
C ARG A 127 3.64 10.63 9.26
N GLY A 128 4.68 10.75 8.43
CA GLY A 128 5.96 11.34 8.83
C GLY A 128 7.01 10.28 9.12
N GLY A 129 8.29 10.65 9.11
CA GLY A 129 9.39 9.70 9.31
C GLY A 129 9.53 8.64 8.20
N GLY A 130 8.81 8.78 7.08
CA GLY A 130 8.68 7.74 6.07
C GLY A 130 7.68 6.64 6.42
N VAL A 131 6.99 6.73 7.58
CA VAL A 131 5.90 5.82 7.97
C VAL A 131 4.66 6.12 7.14
N ILE A 132 4.00 5.06 6.67
CA ILE A 132 2.79 5.14 5.85
C ILE A 132 1.66 4.31 6.46
N ASN A 133 0.44 4.63 6.05
CA ASN A 133 -0.73 3.81 6.27
C ASN A 133 -1.51 3.71 4.96
N ILE A 134 -1.70 2.51 4.44
CA ILE A 134 -2.66 2.25 3.36
C ILE A 134 -4.02 2.15 4.02
N SER A 135 -4.78 3.24 3.99
CA SER A 135 -6.07 3.34 4.67
C SER A 135 -7.18 2.61 3.93
N GLU A 136 -7.12 2.54 2.60
CA GLU A 136 -8.18 1.94 1.79
C GLU A 136 -7.63 1.24 0.54
N VAL A 137 -8.26 0.14 0.17
CA VAL A 137 -8.04 -0.57 -1.11
C VAL A 137 -9.40 -0.95 -1.71
N ASP A 138 -9.70 -0.47 -2.91
CA ASP A 138 -10.97 -0.65 -3.65
C ASP A 138 -12.23 -0.34 -2.79
N GLY A 139 -12.18 0.71 -1.98
CA GLY A 139 -13.27 1.05 -1.07
C GLY A 139 -13.36 0.19 0.19
N PHE A 140 -12.40 -0.70 0.45
CA PHE A 140 -12.31 -1.48 1.69
C PHE A 140 -11.29 -0.85 2.63
N SER A 141 -11.68 -0.64 3.89
CA SER A 141 -10.80 -0.14 4.95
C SER A 141 -9.67 -1.15 5.20
N ALA A 142 -8.44 -0.74 4.92
CA ALA A 142 -7.28 -1.62 4.89
C ALA A 142 -6.43 -1.47 6.14
N ASN A 143 -5.96 -0.25 6.42
CA ASN A 143 -5.15 0.14 7.57
C ASN A 143 -3.93 -0.76 7.85
N PHE A 144 -3.07 -0.93 6.84
CA PHE A 144 -1.78 -1.60 7.00
C PHE A 144 -0.62 -0.66 6.66
N SER A 145 0.53 -0.89 7.26
CA SER A 145 1.73 -0.04 7.11
C SER A 145 2.60 -0.42 5.91
N ALA A 146 2.46 -1.64 5.41
CA ALA A 146 3.31 -2.26 4.37
C ALA A 146 4.80 -2.37 4.76
N THR A 147 5.13 -2.14 6.03
CA THR A 147 6.49 -2.29 6.56
C THR A 147 6.85 -3.73 6.91
N GLN A 148 5.84 -4.59 6.98
CA GLN A 148 5.92 -6.00 7.28
C GLN A 148 5.31 -6.82 6.14
N HIS A 149 5.41 -8.15 6.23
CA HIS A 149 4.72 -9.01 5.29
C HIS A 149 3.21 -8.79 5.41
N THR A 150 2.52 -8.57 4.29
CA THR A 150 1.09 -8.32 4.28
C THR A 150 0.37 -9.35 3.43
N LEU A 151 -0.64 -9.98 4.01
CA LEU A 151 -1.54 -10.89 3.32
C LEU A 151 -2.90 -10.22 3.15
N ILE A 152 -3.38 -10.16 1.91
CA ILE A 152 -4.71 -9.63 1.56
C ILE A 152 -5.55 -10.78 1.01
N ILE A 153 -6.66 -11.07 1.68
CA ILE A 153 -7.55 -12.17 1.31
C ILE A 153 -8.92 -11.62 0.97
N ASP A 154 -9.32 -11.81 -0.29
CA ASP A 154 -10.69 -11.61 -0.74
C ASP A 154 -11.49 -12.88 -0.52
N ALA A 155 -12.51 -12.80 0.32
CA ALA A 155 -13.30 -13.96 0.72
C ALA A 155 -14.80 -13.65 0.73
N ALA A 156 -15.62 -14.69 0.58
CA ALA A 156 -17.01 -14.63 0.96
C ALA A 156 -17.11 -14.51 2.49
N ASP A 157 -18.04 -13.68 2.99
CA ASP A 157 -18.25 -13.55 4.44
C ASP A 157 -18.88 -14.83 5.02
N GLN A 158 -18.03 -15.75 5.48
CA GLN A 158 -18.41 -17.00 6.13
C GLN A 158 -18.08 -16.99 7.62
N LYS A 159 -18.95 -17.65 8.40
CA LYS A 159 -18.72 -17.85 9.84
C LYS A 159 -17.42 -18.63 10.04
N GLY A 160 -16.58 -18.15 10.96
CA GLY A 160 -15.32 -18.79 11.29
C GLY A 160 -14.15 -18.48 10.35
N SER A 161 -14.36 -17.73 9.25
CA SER A 161 -13.29 -17.39 8.28
C SER A 161 -12.06 -16.75 8.93
N ILE A 162 -12.27 -15.79 9.84
CA ILE A 162 -11.19 -15.12 10.58
C ILE A 162 -10.42 -16.11 11.45
N ALA A 163 -11.12 -16.89 12.27
CA ALA A 163 -10.50 -17.87 13.17
C ALA A 163 -9.73 -18.95 12.38
N PHE A 164 -10.29 -19.38 11.25
CA PHE A 164 -9.66 -20.33 10.35
C PHE A 164 -8.36 -19.78 9.78
N ILE A 165 -8.38 -18.58 9.18
CA ILE A 165 -7.16 -17.97 8.62
C ILE A 165 -6.12 -17.75 9.72
N ALA A 166 -6.52 -17.24 10.88
CA ALA A 166 -5.60 -17.07 12.00
C ALA A 166 -4.94 -18.39 12.43
N SER A 167 -5.70 -19.50 12.46
CA SER A 167 -5.17 -20.83 12.76
C SER A 167 -4.18 -21.31 11.70
N VAL A 168 -4.47 -21.08 10.42
CA VAL A 168 -3.56 -21.45 9.31
C VAL A 168 -2.24 -20.70 9.44
N LEU A 169 -2.27 -19.39 9.69
CA LEU A 169 -1.05 -18.59 9.87
C LEU A 169 -0.28 -18.99 11.13
N ALA A 170 -0.98 -19.32 12.22
CA ALA A 170 -0.35 -19.82 13.43
C ALA A 170 0.36 -21.16 13.21
N HIS A 171 -0.23 -22.08 12.44
CA HIS A 171 0.41 -23.34 12.07
C HIS A 171 1.60 -23.16 11.11
N ASP A 172 1.63 -22.06 10.37
CA ASP A 172 2.79 -21.68 9.55
C ASP A 172 3.92 -21.02 10.37
N GLU A 173 3.70 -20.82 11.68
CA GLU A 173 4.59 -20.13 12.62
C GLU A 173 4.76 -18.64 12.32
N CYS A 174 3.72 -18.00 11.78
CA CYS A 174 3.68 -16.56 11.55
C CYS A 174 2.90 -15.83 12.66
N ASN A 175 3.49 -14.82 13.28
CA ASN A 175 2.74 -13.98 14.22
C ASN A 175 1.98 -12.89 13.47
N ILE A 176 0.73 -12.67 13.87
CA ILE A 176 -0.11 -11.61 13.32
C ILE A 176 0.15 -10.32 14.12
N ALA A 177 0.75 -9.33 13.48
CA ALA A 177 1.00 -8.02 14.08
C ALA A 177 -0.28 -7.16 14.08
N THR A 178 -0.97 -7.10 12.94
CA THR A 178 -2.24 -6.40 12.79
C THR A 178 -3.17 -7.21 11.88
N MET A 179 -4.48 -7.11 12.14
CA MET A 179 -5.50 -7.65 11.26
C MET A 179 -6.64 -6.65 11.14
N SER A 180 -7.00 -6.32 9.91
CA SER A 180 -8.16 -5.49 9.57
C SER A 180 -9.10 -6.29 8.68
N VAL A 181 -10.39 -6.23 8.98
CA VAL A 181 -11.44 -6.89 8.19
C VAL A 181 -12.48 -5.86 7.79
N SER A 182 -12.65 -5.67 6.50
CA SER A 182 -13.65 -4.76 5.94
C SER A 182 -14.70 -5.55 5.16
N ARG A 183 -15.97 -5.20 5.39
CA ARG A 183 -17.15 -5.84 4.78
C ARG A 183 -18.00 -4.76 4.13
N LYS A 184 -18.46 -4.99 2.89
CA LYS A 184 -19.38 -4.06 2.19
C LYS A 184 -20.87 -4.32 2.46
N GLY A 185 -21.18 -5.41 3.17
CA GLY A 185 -22.53 -5.77 3.61
C GLY A 185 -22.53 -7.13 4.31
N ARG A 186 -23.64 -7.51 4.96
CA ARG A 186 -23.79 -8.82 5.59
C ARG A 186 -23.91 -9.90 4.49
N ASN A 187 -23.04 -10.91 4.52
CA ASN A 187 -22.92 -11.98 3.51
C ASN A 187 -22.40 -11.53 2.12
N GLU A 188 -21.78 -10.35 2.01
CA GLU A 188 -21.14 -9.92 0.77
C GLU A 188 -19.65 -10.31 0.71
N ARG A 189 -18.84 -9.57 -0.06
CA ARG A 189 -17.38 -9.68 -0.06
C ARG A 189 -16.82 -9.13 1.24
N ALA A 190 -15.96 -9.92 1.87
CA ALA A 190 -15.09 -9.50 2.95
C ALA A 190 -13.65 -9.46 2.44
N ARG A 191 -12.90 -8.44 2.85
CA ARG A 191 -11.47 -8.34 2.58
C ARG A 191 -10.73 -8.31 3.92
N GLN A 192 -9.78 -9.22 4.08
CA GLN A 192 -8.92 -9.29 5.25
C GLN A 192 -7.54 -8.78 4.86
N PHE A 193 -6.97 -7.89 5.66
CA PHE A 193 -5.62 -7.37 5.53
C PHE A 193 -4.87 -7.76 6.80
N ILE A 194 -3.78 -8.50 6.67
CA ILE A 194 -3.08 -9.14 7.79
C ILE A 194 -1.60 -8.81 7.67
N GLU A 195 -1.06 -8.04 8.61
CA GLU A 195 0.39 -7.83 8.71
C GLU A 195 1.01 -8.90 9.60
N MET A 196 2.12 -9.45 9.14
CA MET A 196 2.79 -10.63 9.70
C MET A 196 4.27 -10.32 9.88
N ASP A 197 4.86 -10.78 10.99
CA ASP A 197 6.26 -10.54 11.31
C ASP A 197 7.25 -11.33 10.42
N SER A 198 6.76 -12.42 9.82
CA SER A 198 7.54 -13.31 8.97
C SER A 198 6.84 -13.58 7.64
N GLY A 199 7.62 -14.14 6.70
CA GLY A 199 7.08 -14.55 5.41
C GLY A 199 6.23 -15.82 5.51
N ILE A 200 5.23 -15.94 4.64
CA ILE A 200 4.36 -17.11 4.55
C ILE A 200 4.98 -18.18 3.65
N LYS A 201 4.92 -19.45 4.04
CA LYS A 201 5.44 -20.55 3.21
C LYS A 201 4.62 -20.68 1.93
N PRO A 202 5.24 -21.00 0.77
CA PRO A 202 4.51 -21.14 -0.49
C PRO A 202 3.36 -22.15 -0.42
N ILE A 203 3.54 -23.27 0.29
CA ILE A 203 2.50 -24.29 0.47
C ILE A 203 1.26 -23.74 1.20
N THR A 204 1.47 -22.89 2.20
CA THR A 204 0.41 -22.25 2.99
C THR A 204 -0.33 -21.22 2.14
N LEU A 205 0.40 -20.45 1.33
CA LEU A 205 -0.19 -19.52 0.37
C LEU A 205 -1.07 -20.24 -0.67
N GLU A 206 -0.58 -21.36 -1.24
CA GLU A 206 -1.37 -22.17 -2.18
C GLU A 206 -2.58 -22.80 -1.50
N TYR A 207 -2.44 -23.28 -0.27
CA TYR A 207 -3.57 -23.80 0.51
C TYR A 207 -4.68 -22.77 0.66
N LEU A 208 -4.34 -21.53 1.03
CA LEU A 208 -5.32 -20.44 1.18
C LEU A 208 -6.07 -20.14 -0.13
N LYS A 209 -5.38 -20.20 -1.28
CA LYS A 209 -5.98 -20.01 -2.61
C LYS A 209 -6.99 -21.11 -2.98
N GLN A 210 -6.82 -22.31 -2.44
CA GLN A 210 -7.70 -23.46 -2.72
C GLN A 210 -8.95 -23.51 -1.83
N LEU A 211 -9.07 -22.63 -0.83
CA LEU A 211 -10.26 -22.56 -0.01
C LEU A 211 -11.45 -22.11 -0.85
N SER A 212 -12.52 -22.91 -0.85
CA SER A 212 -13.70 -22.69 -1.71
C SER A 212 -14.39 -21.34 -1.56
N TRP A 213 -14.15 -20.66 -0.43
CA TRP A 213 -14.71 -19.36 -0.08
C TRP A 213 -13.73 -18.19 -0.26
N VAL A 214 -12.48 -18.47 -0.64
CA VAL A 214 -11.47 -17.48 -1.00
C VAL A 214 -11.52 -17.26 -2.51
N LYS A 215 -11.56 -15.99 -2.91
CA LYS A 215 -11.62 -15.57 -4.32
C LYS A 215 -10.27 -15.13 -4.85
N ASN A 216 -9.46 -14.51 -4.00
CA ASN A 216 -8.15 -13.99 -4.36
C ASN A 216 -7.29 -13.85 -3.11
N VAL A 217 -5.99 -14.10 -3.28
CA VAL A 217 -4.98 -13.95 -2.22
C VAL A 217 -3.81 -13.17 -2.80
N ILE A 218 -3.50 -12.03 -2.20
CA ILE A 218 -2.34 -11.22 -2.53
C ILE A 218 -1.37 -11.30 -1.36
N TYR A 219 -0.14 -11.66 -1.65
CA TYR A 219 0.94 -11.64 -0.68
C TYR A 219 1.94 -10.55 -1.05
N ILE A 220 2.16 -9.63 -0.13
CA ILE A 220 3.09 -8.53 -0.26
C ILE A 220 4.25 -8.84 0.69
N PRO A 221 5.46 -9.16 0.19
CA PRO A 221 6.63 -9.25 1.05
C PRO A 221 6.94 -7.85 1.62
N ASN A 222 7.79 -7.79 2.65
CA ASN A 222 8.29 -6.50 3.13
C ASN A 222 8.83 -5.69 1.94
N ILE A 223 8.23 -4.53 1.68
CA ILE A 223 8.52 -3.75 0.49
C ILE A 223 9.94 -3.21 0.49
N ASP A 224 10.60 -3.08 1.65
CA ASP A 224 11.94 -2.50 1.75
C ASP A 224 13.06 -3.55 1.65
N LEU A 225 12.74 -4.85 1.78
CA LEU A 225 13.67 -5.95 1.50
C LEU A 225 14.00 -6.05 0.00
#